data_AF-A0AAJ2JC34-F1
#
_entry.id   AF-A0AAJ2JC34-F1
#
_cell.length_a   1.000
_cell.length_b   1.000
_cell.length_c   1.000
_cell.angle_alpha   90.00
_cell.angle_beta   90.00
_cell.angle_gamma   90.00
#
_symmetry.space_group_name_H-M   'P 1'
#
loop_
_entity.id
_entity.type
_entity.pdbx_description
1 polymer ?
#
loop_
_entity_poly.entity_id
_entity_poly.type
_entity_poly.pdbx_seq_one_letter_code
_entity_poly.pdbx_strand_id
1 'polypeptide(L)'
;MSRAAVLVGVAILLAMVVAAIAEWTARARTGVAALRRSSTLRTLGADEHAALATVRARTGRGHDDQVKRLRGVFTAGARWNIFPVGDGLRGGIPVLVPRQAWPYLSEDNEAEVVLGEREAVVVRLNGFTLAAARPDAATSRVCGERRETPEEVALRRGPGLRPSPLVIAALALWAATGVPGLLAMPLLVIAGLAVWLGLPRRDSPATAQRVLQVRGRLRAFQRTAQTSRVWLLGNDRRVQLPEEWEHVAGFSSGRSMLLEVRACDGGVLGAGKASCLASDRRRYPPTGGFWHLAWLGLLLCVLVLGATGTPLPQRLDPGWAVAHGWQLLAVLALVWQAVRVVLCVVQFLRRRHALDADIAQRPEPWY
;
A
#
# COMPACT_ATOMS: atom_id res chain seq x y z
N MET A 1 -41.12 -8.20 3.33
CA MET A 1 -40.47 -7.00 3.93
C MET A 1 -40.13 -6.02 2.82
N SER A 2 -40.42 -4.72 2.98
CA SER A 2 -40.11 -3.72 1.94
C SER A 2 -38.60 -3.53 1.83
N ARG A 3 -38.08 -3.31 0.61
CA ARG A 3 -36.65 -3.05 0.36
C ARG A 3 -36.12 -1.88 1.21
N ALA A 4 -36.98 -0.90 1.51
CA ALA A 4 -36.68 0.23 2.38
C ALA A 4 -36.39 -0.20 3.83
N ALA A 5 -37.15 -1.13 4.41
CA ALA A 5 -36.93 -1.61 5.77
C ALA A 5 -35.58 -2.35 5.91
N VAL A 6 -35.18 -3.10 4.88
CA VAL A 6 -33.88 -3.78 4.84
C VAL A 6 -32.73 -2.76 4.77
N LEU A 7 -32.85 -1.72 3.94
CA LEU A 7 -31.83 -0.67 3.82
C LEU A 7 -31.66 0.13 5.12
N VAL A 8 -32.76 0.46 5.79
CA VAL A 8 -32.73 1.14 7.09
C VAL A 8 -32.08 0.25 8.16
N GLY A 9 -32.43 -1.04 8.19
CA GLY A 9 -31.79 -2.00 9.11
C GLY A 9 -30.28 -2.13 8.89
N VAL A 10 -29.85 -2.20 7.63
CA VAL A 10 -28.42 -2.25 7.27
C VAL A 10 -27.69 -0.94 7.62
N ALA A 11 -28.33 0.22 7.41
CA ALA A 11 -27.76 1.52 7.77
C ALA A 11 -27.55 1.67 9.28
N ILE A 12 -28.53 1.22 10.09
CA ILE A 12 -28.41 1.22 11.56
C ILE A 12 -27.30 0.26 12.01
N LEU A 13 -27.24 -0.94 11.45
CA LEU A 13 -26.17 -1.90 11.75
C LEU A 13 -24.79 -1.32 11.42
N LEU A 14 -24.63 -0.70 10.25
CA LEU A 14 -23.39 -0.03 9.86
C LEU A 14 -23.03 1.11 10.82
N ALA A 15 -24.00 1.94 11.20
CA ALA A 15 -23.79 3.03 12.16
C ALA A 15 -23.36 2.50 13.54
N MET A 16 -23.97 1.43 14.04
CA MET A 16 -23.57 0.77 15.29
C MET A 16 -22.15 0.20 15.21
N VAL A 17 -21.80 -0.45 14.10
CA VAL A 17 -20.44 -0.97 13.88
C VAL A 17 -19.42 0.17 13.83
N VAL A 18 -19.72 1.26 13.12
CA VAL A 18 -18.84 2.43 13.04
C VAL A 18 -18.67 3.08 14.41
N ALA A 19 -19.75 3.24 15.19
CA ALA A 19 -19.71 3.80 16.54
C ALA A 19 -18.87 2.94 17.49
N ALA A 20 -19.07 1.61 17.48
CA ALA A 20 -18.29 0.68 18.28
C ALA A 20 -16.80 0.70 17.90
N ILE A 21 -16.48 0.78 16.60
CA ILE A 21 -15.09 0.93 16.13
C ILE A 21 -14.51 2.26 16.60
N ALA A 22 -15.24 3.37 16.44
CA ALA A 22 -14.79 4.69 16.84
C ALA A 22 -14.50 4.77 18.34
N GLU A 23 -15.41 4.27 19.17
CA GLU A 23 -15.23 4.21 20.62
C GLU A 23 -14.01 3.37 21.00
N TRP A 24 -13.86 2.17 20.41
CA TRP A 24 -12.69 1.33 20.65
C TRP A 24 -11.39 2.05 20.26
N THR A 25 -11.35 2.72 19.10
CA THR A 25 -10.16 3.47 18.68
C THR A 25 -9.84 4.65 19.59
N ALA A 26 -10.85 5.32 20.14
CA ALA A 26 -10.66 6.42 21.09
C ALA A 26 -10.07 5.91 22.41
N ARG A 27 -10.59 4.79 22.94
CA ARG A 27 -10.04 4.14 24.14
C ARG A 27 -8.60 3.66 23.94
N ALA A 28 -8.30 3.08 22.78
CA ALA A 28 -6.94 2.66 22.45
C ALA A 28 -5.97 3.85 22.39
N ARG A 29 -6.36 4.95 21.72
CA ARG A 29 -5.53 6.17 21.64
C ARG A 29 -5.27 6.80 23.00
N THR A 30 -6.31 6.91 23.83
CA THR A 30 -6.18 7.48 25.18
C THR A 30 -5.29 6.61 26.07
N GLY A 31 -5.43 5.29 26.03
CA GLY A 31 -4.57 4.36 26.76
C GLY A 31 -3.10 4.42 26.31
N VAL A 32 -2.84 4.42 24.99
CA VAL A 32 -1.47 4.57 24.45
C VAL A 32 -0.88 5.93 24.81
N ALA A 33 -1.66 7.01 24.77
CA ALA A 33 -1.22 8.35 25.17
C ALA A 33 -0.90 8.45 26.67
N ALA A 34 -1.67 7.77 27.53
CA ALA A 34 -1.38 7.68 28.95
C ALA A 34 -0.07 6.93 29.20
N LEU A 35 0.14 5.80 28.52
CA LEU A 35 1.39 5.03 28.60
C LEU A 35 2.58 5.83 28.04
N ARG A 36 2.39 6.60 26.98
CA ARG A 36 3.44 7.48 26.43
C ARG A 36 3.89 8.53 27.45
N ARG A 37 2.98 9.02 28.32
CA ARG A 37 3.30 9.96 29.41
C ARG A 37 3.88 9.31 30.67
N SER A 38 3.80 7.97 30.82
CA SER A 38 4.35 7.30 31.99
C SER A 38 5.88 7.38 32.03
N SER A 39 6.47 7.22 33.21
CA SER A 39 7.93 7.20 33.37
C SER A 39 8.57 6.12 32.50
N THR A 40 9.65 6.48 31.82
CA THR A 40 10.51 5.54 31.12
C THR A 40 11.33 4.76 32.14
N LEU A 41 11.24 3.44 32.10
CA LEU A 41 11.96 2.56 33.01
C LEU A 41 13.45 2.51 32.65
N ARG A 42 13.73 2.34 31.35
CA ARG A 42 15.08 2.25 30.77
C ARG A 42 15.00 2.38 29.25
N THR A 43 16.14 2.42 28.58
CA THR A 43 16.25 2.29 27.13
C THR A 43 16.44 0.83 26.71
N LEU A 44 16.08 0.51 25.47
CA LEU A 44 16.28 -0.80 24.86
C LEU A 44 17.77 -1.17 24.80
N GLY A 45 18.10 -2.41 25.20
CA GLY A 45 19.44 -2.97 25.01
C GLY A 45 19.68 -3.44 23.57
N ALA A 46 20.95 -3.65 23.19
CA ALA A 46 21.31 -4.08 21.84
C ALA A 46 20.64 -5.41 21.43
N ASP A 47 20.60 -6.38 22.34
CA ASP A 47 20.01 -7.71 22.08
C ASP A 47 18.49 -7.63 21.92
N GLU A 48 17.82 -6.79 22.70
CA GLU A 48 16.38 -6.55 22.60
C GLU A 48 16.03 -5.79 21.31
N HIS A 49 16.85 -4.81 20.94
CA HIS A 49 16.70 -4.07 19.69
C HIS A 49 16.84 -5.01 18.47
N ALA A 50 17.78 -5.96 18.55
CA ALA A 50 17.97 -6.99 17.55
C ALA A 50 16.80 -7.99 17.50
N ALA A 51 16.26 -8.41 18.66
CA ALA A 51 15.11 -9.32 18.71
C ALA A 51 13.81 -8.65 18.21
N LEU A 52 13.62 -7.36 18.52
CA LEU A 52 12.52 -6.55 17.98
C LEU A 52 12.61 -6.32 16.48
N ALA A 53 13.80 -6.40 15.87
CA ALA A 53 13.93 -6.31 14.41
C ALA A 53 13.05 -7.37 13.70
N THR A 54 12.97 -8.59 14.26
CA THR A 54 12.10 -9.65 13.75
C THR A 54 10.61 -9.32 13.88
N VAL A 55 10.21 -8.72 15.01
CA VAL A 55 8.81 -8.31 15.21
C VAL A 55 8.44 -7.18 14.24
N ARG A 56 9.31 -6.17 14.10
CA ARG A 56 9.13 -5.05 13.16
C ARG A 56 9.05 -5.54 11.71
N ALA A 57 9.91 -6.47 11.32
CA ALA A 57 9.90 -7.03 9.96
C ALA A 57 8.60 -7.79 9.64
N ARG A 58 8.05 -8.53 10.60
CA ARG A 58 6.83 -9.32 10.42
C ARG A 58 5.55 -8.48 10.49
N THR A 59 5.51 -7.49 11.36
CA THR A 59 4.33 -6.64 11.57
C THR A 59 4.30 -5.41 10.66
N GLY A 60 5.47 -4.96 10.19
CA GLY A 60 5.64 -3.71 9.45
C GLY A 60 5.46 -2.45 10.30
N ARG A 61 5.40 -2.57 11.63
CA ARG A 61 5.15 -1.47 12.55
C ARG A 61 6.44 -1.07 13.26
N GLY A 62 6.71 0.24 13.35
CA GLY A 62 7.85 0.82 14.08
C GLY A 62 7.50 1.09 15.55
N HIS A 63 8.53 1.07 16.41
CA HIS A 63 8.42 1.31 17.85
C HIS A 63 9.53 2.25 18.31
N ASP A 64 9.35 2.91 19.45
CA ASP A 64 10.39 3.71 20.10
C ASP A 64 11.41 2.86 20.87
N ASP A 65 12.47 3.51 21.35
CA ASP A 65 13.55 2.88 22.13
C ASP A 65 13.31 2.94 23.66
N GLN A 66 12.17 3.48 24.09
CA GLN A 66 11.86 3.73 25.50
C GLN A 66 11.04 2.58 26.09
N VAL A 67 11.65 1.85 27.01
CA VAL A 67 10.98 0.74 27.71
C VAL A 67 10.13 1.30 28.84
N LYS A 68 8.86 0.91 28.87
CA LYS A 68 7.87 1.31 29.88
C LYS A 68 7.29 0.08 30.55
N ARG A 69 6.93 0.23 31.83
CA ARG A 69 6.33 -0.85 32.62
C ARG A 69 4.82 -0.89 32.41
N LEU A 70 4.29 -2.10 32.28
CA LEU A 70 2.89 -2.39 32.01
C LEU A 70 2.43 -3.58 32.87
N ARG A 71 1.62 -3.35 33.92
CA ARG A 71 1.22 -4.40 34.91
C ARG A 71 -0.25 -4.83 34.94
N GLY A 72 -0.56 -6.11 34.91
CA GLY A 72 -1.89 -6.64 35.23
C GLY A 72 -2.39 -7.64 34.21
N VAL A 73 -3.70 -7.87 34.18
CA VAL A 73 -4.32 -8.90 33.35
C VAL A 73 -4.21 -8.54 31.88
N PHE A 74 -3.57 -9.41 31.10
CA PHE A 74 -3.63 -9.37 29.65
C PHE A 74 -4.82 -10.20 29.21
N THR A 75 -5.86 -9.53 28.73
CA THR A 75 -6.96 -10.24 28.07
C THR A 75 -6.50 -10.63 26.67
N ALA A 76 -6.49 -11.92 26.35
CA ALA A 76 -6.20 -12.36 25.00
C ALA A 76 -7.20 -11.70 24.04
N GLY A 77 -6.69 -10.96 23.07
CA GLY A 77 -7.53 -10.29 22.08
C GLY A 77 -8.04 -11.32 21.08
N ALA A 78 -9.36 -11.57 21.10
CA ALA A 78 -10.05 -12.41 20.10
C ALA A 78 -9.91 -11.91 18.65
N ARG A 79 -9.33 -10.73 18.43
CA ARG A 79 -9.34 -10.03 17.15
C ARG A 79 -8.23 -10.54 16.21
N TRP A 80 -7.04 -10.91 16.72
CA TRP A 80 -5.85 -11.21 15.93
C TRP A 80 -4.97 -12.26 16.67
N ASN A 81 -5.33 -13.53 16.58
CA ASN A 81 -4.44 -14.63 16.98
C ASN A 81 -3.51 -14.96 15.80
N ILE A 82 -2.38 -14.25 15.69
CA ILE A 82 -1.54 -14.23 14.49
C ILE A 82 -0.20 -14.84 14.80
N PHE A 83 0.23 -15.77 13.98
CA PHE A 83 1.61 -16.23 14.05
C PHE A 83 2.54 -15.08 13.61
N PRO A 84 3.52 -14.61 14.40
CA PRO A 84 4.03 -15.12 15.68
C PRO A 84 3.78 -14.18 16.88
N VAL A 85 2.83 -13.26 16.77
CA VAL A 85 2.50 -12.26 17.79
C VAL A 85 0.98 -12.22 17.97
N GLY A 86 0.52 -12.48 19.18
CA GLY A 86 -0.88 -12.35 19.54
C GLY A 86 -1.22 -10.93 19.96
N ASP A 87 -2.38 -10.42 19.54
CA ASP A 87 -2.93 -9.19 20.10
C ASP A 87 -3.54 -9.50 21.48
N GLY A 88 -3.13 -8.74 22.49
CA GLY A 88 -3.75 -8.68 23.82
C GLY A 88 -4.31 -7.29 24.09
N LEU A 89 -5.23 -7.19 25.02
CA LEU A 89 -5.74 -5.92 25.55
C LEU A 89 -5.39 -5.83 27.03
N ARG A 90 -4.77 -4.71 27.42
CA ARG A 90 -4.68 -4.29 28.83
C ARG A 90 -5.33 -2.92 28.99
N GLY A 91 -6.45 -2.86 29.71
CA GLY A 91 -7.15 -1.60 29.97
C GLY A 91 -7.53 -0.82 28.70
N GLY A 92 -7.79 -1.50 27.58
CA GLY A 92 -8.06 -0.88 26.28
C GLY A 92 -6.83 -0.56 25.43
N ILE A 93 -5.61 -0.78 25.93
CA ILE A 93 -4.37 -0.64 25.16
C ILE A 93 -4.15 -1.90 24.33
N PRO A 94 -4.05 -1.80 22.99
CA PRO A 94 -3.66 -2.93 22.16
C PRO A 94 -2.18 -3.24 22.38
N VAL A 95 -1.88 -4.49 22.74
CA VAL A 95 -0.53 -4.96 23.03
C VAL A 95 -0.19 -6.16 22.16
N LEU A 96 0.98 -6.10 21.53
CA LEU A 96 1.57 -7.19 20.77
C LEU A 96 2.40 -8.08 21.70
N VAL A 97 1.91 -9.30 21.93
CA VAL A 97 2.56 -10.31 22.77
C VAL A 97 3.18 -11.41 21.89
N PRO A 98 4.51 -11.56 21.88
CA PRO A 98 5.16 -12.68 21.19
C PRO A 98 4.55 -14.01 21.62
N ARG A 99 4.28 -14.92 20.68
CA ARG A 99 3.62 -16.20 21.00
C ARG A 99 4.44 -17.05 21.99
N GLN A 100 5.77 -16.93 21.97
CA GLN A 100 6.64 -17.60 22.93
C GLN A 100 6.46 -17.08 24.38
N ALA A 101 5.90 -15.88 24.55
CA ALA A 101 5.61 -15.30 25.85
C ALA A 101 4.26 -15.79 26.42
N TRP A 102 3.41 -16.43 25.61
CA TRP A 102 2.08 -16.86 26.06
C TRP A 102 2.08 -17.84 27.24
N PRO A 103 2.99 -18.83 27.33
CA PRO A 103 3.08 -19.70 28.50
C PRO A 103 3.44 -18.97 29.79
N TYR A 104 3.93 -17.74 29.71
CA TYR A 104 4.34 -16.92 30.85
C TYR A 104 3.23 -15.98 31.32
N LEU A 105 2.05 -15.98 30.69
CA LEU A 105 0.92 -15.17 31.10
C LEU A 105 0.30 -15.68 32.40
N SER A 106 0.06 -14.77 33.34
CA SER A 106 -0.61 -14.98 34.62
C SER A 106 -1.78 -14.01 34.78
N GLU A 107 -2.48 -14.06 35.91
CA GLU A 107 -3.52 -13.07 36.23
C GLU A 107 -2.90 -11.68 36.55
N ASP A 108 -1.73 -11.64 37.19
CA ASP A 108 -0.97 -10.40 37.42
C ASP A 108 0.37 -10.47 36.71
N ASN A 109 0.43 -9.85 35.53
CA ASN A 109 1.63 -9.84 34.71
C ASN A 109 2.41 -8.55 34.92
N GLU A 110 3.73 -8.63 35.10
CA GLU A 110 4.63 -7.50 34.91
C GLU A 110 5.26 -7.58 33.52
N ALA A 111 4.87 -6.66 32.63
CA ALA A 111 5.44 -6.56 31.30
C ALA A 111 6.29 -5.29 31.14
N GLU A 112 7.37 -5.43 30.40
CA GLU A 112 8.13 -4.32 29.84
C GLU A 112 7.79 -4.20 28.36
N VAL A 113 7.33 -3.02 27.96
CA VAL A 113 6.83 -2.76 26.61
C VAL A 113 7.49 -1.54 25.99
N VAL A 114 7.60 -1.56 24.66
CA VAL A 114 7.98 -0.42 23.83
C VAL A 114 6.76 0.07 23.06
N LEU A 115 6.70 1.35 22.73
CA LEU A 115 5.50 1.92 22.12
C LEU A 115 5.65 2.07 20.61
N GLY A 116 4.72 1.50 19.87
CA GLY A 116 4.46 1.87 18.48
C GLY A 116 3.55 3.09 18.35
N GLU A 117 3.13 3.39 17.11
CA GLU A 117 2.21 4.50 16.84
C GLU A 117 0.85 4.27 17.52
N ARG A 118 0.35 3.02 17.53
CA ARG A 118 -1.02 2.68 17.96
C ARG A 118 -1.10 1.51 18.92
N GLU A 119 0.03 0.96 19.36
CA GLU A 119 0.11 -0.27 20.14
C GLU A 119 1.36 -0.28 21.01
N ALA A 120 1.38 -1.18 22.00
CA ALA A 120 2.58 -1.50 22.77
C ALA A 120 3.11 -2.87 22.34
N VAL A 121 4.42 -3.10 22.40
CA VAL A 121 5.04 -4.40 22.06
C VAL A 121 5.81 -4.91 23.25
N VAL A 122 5.53 -6.15 23.65
CA VAL A 122 6.17 -6.80 24.80
C VAL A 122 7.61 -7.18 24.48
N VAL A 123 8.53 -6.67 25.29
CA VAL A 123 9.96 -6.99 25.27
C VAL A 123 10.29 -7.98 26.38
N ARG A 124 9.70 -7.82 27.57
CA ARG A 124 9.78 -8.78 28.67
C ARG A 124 8.40 -8.96 29.29
N LEU A 125 8.11 -10.18 29.76
CA LEU A 125 6.85 -10.51 30.40
C LEU A 125 7.11 -11.54 31.49
N ASN A 126 6.96 -11.14 32.75
CA ASN A 126 7.25 -12.00 33.90
C ASN A 126 8.69 -12.58 33.77
N GLY A 127 8.82 -13.90 33.58
CA GLY A 127 10.09 -14.58 33.35
C GLY A 127 10.55 -14.66 31.89
N PHE A 128 9.74 -14.22 30.92
CA PHE A 128 10.06 -14.23 29.50
C PHE A 128 10.87 -13.00 29.08
N THR A 129 11.90 -13.21 28.27
CA THR A 129 12.62 -12.14 27.57
C THR A 129 12.64 -12.39 26.07
N LEU A 130 12.27 -11.37 25.29
CA LEU A 130 12.23 -11.46 23.83
C LEU A 130 13.63 -11.72 23.24
N ALA A 131 14.67 -11.18 23.87
CA ALA A 131 16.06 -11.41 23.49
C ALA A 131 16.47 -12.89 23.59
N ALA A 132 16.07 -13.60 24.66
CA ALA A 132 16.37 -15.02 24.84
C ALA A 132 15.53 -15.92 23.92
N ALA A 133 14.33 -15.48 23.55
CA ALA A 133 13.43 -16.21 22.65
C ALA A 133 13.73 -15.97 21.15
N ARG A 134 14.87 -15.34 20.84
CA ARG A 134 15.28 -15.08 19.47
C ARG A 134 15.47 -16.42 18.74
N PRO A 135 14.81 -16.64 17.59
CA PRO A 135 15.10 -17.83 16.80
C PRO A 135 16.55 -17.75 16.27
N ASP A 136 17.32 -18.82 16.45
CA ASP A 136 18.72 -18.98 15.96
C ASP A 136 18.89 -18.82 14.43
N ALA A 137 17.79 -18.77 13.69
CA ALA A 137 17.82 -18.85 12.23
C ALA A 137 18.10 -17.49 11.55
N ALA A 138 19.31 -17.35 10.99
CA ALA A 138 19.67 -16.56 9.81
C ALA A 138 19.17 -15.10 9.77
N THR A 139 19.79 -14.23 10.57
CA THR A 139 19.67 -12.78 10.43
C THR A 139 20.21 -12.30 9.09
N SER A 140 19.59 -11.26 8.55
CA SER A 140 20.11 -10.53 7.41
C SER A 140 21.41 -9.82 7.78
N ARG A 141 22.39 -9.80 6.87
CA ARG A 141 23.66 -9.09 7.02
C ARG A 141 23.73 -7.96 6.00
N VAL A 142 24.03 -6.75 6.45
CA VAL A 142 24.35 -5.65 5.55
C VAL A 142 25.78 -5.85 5.05
N CYS A 143 25.93 -5.98 3.75
CA CYS A 143 27.20 -6.19 3.06
C CYS A 143 27.78 -4.89 2.49
N GLY A 144 26.94 -3.89 2.28
CA GLY A 144 27.34 -2.61 1.70
C GLY A 144 26.19 -1.62 1.63
N GLU A 145 26.51 -0.41 1.19
CA GLU A 145 25.56 0.67 1.03
C GLU A 145 25.87 1.46 -0.24
N ARG A 146 24.82 1.87 -0.95
CA ARG A 146 24.89 2.85 -2.03
C ARG A 146 23.73 3.84 -1.94
N ARG A 147 23.75 4.87 -2.77
CA ARG A 147 22.60 5.76 -2.97
C ARG A 147 21.79 5.32 -4.19
N GLU A 148 20.51 5.70 -4.19
CA GLU A 148 19.66 5.55 -5.37
C GLU A 148 20.26 6.26 -6.58
N THR A 149 20.16 5.63 -7.75
CA THR A 149 20.49 6.27 -9.02
C THR A 149 19.38 7.26 -9.44
N PRO A 150 19.67 8.23 -10.33
CA PRO A 150 18.64 9.15 -10.83
C PRO A 150 17.46 8.42 -11.50
N GLU A 151 17.71 7.29 -12.15
CA GLU A 151 16.68 6.44 -12.77
C GLU A 151 15.75 5.81 -11.71
N GLU A 152 16.30 5.31 -10.60
CA GLU A 152 15.52 4.75 -9.49
C GLU A 152 14.66 5.82 -8.80
N VAL A 153 15.20 7.03 -8.65
CA VAL A 153 14.44 8.18 -8.14
C VAL A 153 13.29 8.53 -9.10
N ALA A 154 13.54 8.57 -10.41
CA ALA A 154 12.51 8.83 -11.41
C ALA A 154 11.40 7.77 -11.38
N LEU A 155 11.77 6.49 -11.25
CA LEU A 155 10.81 5.39 -11.13
C LEU A 155 9.95 5.50 -9.88
N ARG A 156 10.52 5.90 -8.74
CA ARG A 156 9.80 6.10 -7.49
C ARG A 156 8.82 7.27 -7.56
N ARG A 157 9.19 8.37 -8.22
CA ARG A 157 8.29 9.54 -8.37
C ARG A 157 7.13 9.29 -9.32
N GLY A 158 7.22 8.25 -10.15
CA GLY A 158 6.18 7.91 -11.11
C GLY A 158 6.07 8.90 -12.26
N PRO A 159 5.10 8.70 -13.16
CA PRO A 159 4.94 9.52 -14.35
C PRO A 159 4.56 10.97 -14.00
N GLY A 160 4.93 11.89 -14.89
CA GLY A 160 4.54 13.30 -14.81
C GLY A 160 3.06 13.55 -15.14
N LEU A 161 2.74 14.82 -15.41
CA LEU A 161 1.41 15.27 -15.80
C LEU A 161 0.89 14.45 -17.00
N ARG A 162 -0.37 14.04 -16.95
CA ARG A 162 -1.02 13.34 -18.06
C ARG A 162 -1.93 14.31 -18.83
N PRO A 163 -1.82 14.40 -20.16
CA PRO A 163 -2.61 15.37 -20.92
C PRO A 163 -4.08 14.95 -21.13
N SER A 164 -4.38 13.65 -21.25
CA SER A 164 -5.75 13.15 -21.48
C SER A 164 -6.81 13.68 -20.49
N PRO A 165 -6.57 13.71 -19.16
CA PRO A 165 -7.55 14.25 -18.22
C PRO A 165 -7.85 15.74 -18.43
N LEU A 166 -6.91 16.54 -18.94
CA LEU A 166 -7.16 17.96 -19.22
C LEU A 166 -8.13 18.12 -20.39
N VAL A 167 -8.00 17.27 -21.42
CA VAL A 167 -8.93 17.23 -22.55
C VAL A 167 -10.33 16.82 -22.06
N ILE A 168 -10.42 15.81 -21.20
CA ILE A 168 -11.70 15.36 -20.63
C ILE A 168 -12.34 16.46 -19.79
N ALA A 169 -11.56 17.16 -18.95
CA ALA A 169 -12.05 18.27 -18.15
C ALA A 169 -12.59 19.42 -19.04
N ALA A 170 -11.86 19.77 -20.10
CA ALA A 170 -12.31 20.80 -21.05
C ALA A 170 -13.62 20.39 -21.75
N LEU A 171 -13.74 19.14 -22.18
CA LEU A 171 -14.97 18.61 -22.80
C LEU A 171 -16.14 18.57 -21.82
N ALA A 172 -15.91 18.19 -20.57
CA ALA A 172 -16.94 18.17 -19.53
C ALA A 172 -17.44 19.59 -19.20
N LEU A 173 -16.53 20.57 -19.13
CA LEU A 173 -16.89 21.98 -18.93
C LEU A 173 -17.66 22.56 -20.13
N TRP A 174 -17.27 22.21 -21.36
CA TRP A 174 -18.01 22.62 -22.56
C TRP A 174 -19.40 21.97 -22.59
N ALA A 175 -19.52 20.68 -22.30
CA ALA A 175 -20.82 20.02 -22.19
C ALA A 175 -21.73 20.69 -21.14
N ALA A 176 -21.16 21.12 -20.02
CA ALA A 176 -21.91 21.77 -18.93
C ALA A 176 -22.54 23.12 -19.34
N THR A 177 -22.01 23.84 -20.33
CA THR A 177 -22.60 25.11 -20.78
C THR A 177 -23.97 24.93 -21.43
N GLY A 178 -24.27 23.73 -21.95
CA GLY A 178 -25.53 23.38 -22.59
C GLY A 178 -26.57 22.73 -21.65
N VAL A 179 -26.24 22.54 -20.36
CA VAL A 179 -27.09 21.82 -19.40
C VAL A 179 -27.60 22.78 -18.30
N PRO A 180 -28.91 22.85 -18.03
CA PRO A 180 -29.44 23.81 -17.08
C PRO A 180 -29.23 23.42 -15.61
N GLY A 181 -28.82 24.39 -14.80
CA GLY A 181 -28.90 24.34 -13.34
C GLY A 181 -28.21 23.14 -12.68
N LEU A 182 -28.93 22.47 -11.78
CA LEU A 182 -28.39 21.35 -10.98
C LEU A 182 -28.00 20.13 -11.83
N LEU A 183 -28.52 19.99 -13.06
CA LEU A 183 -28.17 18.89 -13.96
C LEU A 183 -26.75 19.01 -14.51
N ALA A 184 -26.13 20.20 -14.46
CA ALA A 184 -24.74 20.41 -14.87
C ALA A 184 -23.72 19.97 -13.79
N MET A 185 -24.15 19.84 -12.52
CA MET A 185 -23.28 19.46 -11.39
C MET A 185 -22.45 18.19 -11.61
N PRO A 186 -23.00 17.06 -12.11
CA PRO A 186 -22.18 15.87 -12.34
C PRO A 186 -21.09 16.10 -13.40
N LEU A 187 -21.31 16.94 -14.42
CA LEU A 187 -20.28 17.29 -15.40
C LEU A 187 -19.15 18.13 -14.77
N LEU A 188 -19.49 19.06 -13.88
CA LEU A 188 -18.48 19.83 -13.11
C LEU A 188 -17.67 18.93 -12.17
N VAL A 189 -18.33 17.96 -11.51
CA VAL A 189 -17.65 16.96 -10.68
C VAL A 189 -16.71 16.10 -11.52
N ILE A 190 -17.13 15.66 -12.71
CA ILE A 190 -16.28 14.91 -13.64
C ILE A 190 -15.08 15.75 -14.07
N ALA A 191 -15.26 17.04 -14.37
CA ALA A 191 -14.16 17.93 -14.72
C ALA A 191 -13.14 18.04 -13.57
N GLY A 192 -13.61 18.29 -12.34
CA GLY A 192 -12.75 18.34 -11.15
C GLY A 192 -12.02 17.02 -10.89
N LEU A 193 -12.73 15.89 -11.03
CA LEU A 193 -12.16 14.56 -10.88
C LEU A 193 -11.08 14.27 -11.94
N ALA A 194 -11.32 14.64 -13.21
CA ALA A 194 -10.37 14.48 -14.28
C ALA A 194 -9.08 15.28 -14.00
N VAL A 195 -9.18 16.56 -13.62
CA VAL A 195 -8.02 17.37 -13.21
C VAL A 195 -7.29 16.74 -12.02
N TRP A 196 -8.01 16.33 -10.98
CA TRP A 196 -7.43 15.70 -9.79
C TRP A 196 -6.72 14.36 -10.07
N LEU A 197 -7.20 13.59 -11.05
CA LEU A 197 -6.54 12.35 -11.50
C LEU A 197 -5.37 12.61 -12.47
N GLY A 198 -5.36 13.76 -13.15
CA GLY A 198 -4.30 14.17 -14.08
C GLY A 198 -3.08 14.82 -13.43
N LEU A 199 -3.27 15.37 -12.22
CA LEU A 199 -2.20 15.97 -11.45
C LEU A 199 -1.21 14.89 -10.95
N PRO A 200 0.11 15.14 -11.07
CA PRO A 200 1.12 14.18 -10.65
C PRO A 200 1.15 14.08 -9.12
N ARG A 201 0.75 12.92 -8.58
CA ARG A 201 0.87 12.60 -7.15
C ARG A 201 2.30 12.18 -6.84
N ARG A 202 3.16 13.17 -6.64
CA ARG A 202 4.57 12.97 -6.28
C ARG A 202 4.71 12.93 -4.76
N ASP A 203 4.13 11.91 -4.15
CA ASP A 203 4.16 11.75 -2.68
C ASP A 203 5.54 11.29 -2.18
N SER A 204 6.44 10.95 -3.10
CA SER A 204 7.80 10.50 -2.81
C SER A 204 8.84 11.61 -2.94
N PRO A 205 9.79 11.73 -1.98
CA PRO A 205 10.80 12.78 -1.98
C PRO A 205 11.73 12.69 -3.20
N ALA A 206 12.10 13.83 -3.77
CA ALA A 206 12.98 13.89 -4.94
C ALA A 206 14.44 13.56 -4.63
N THR A 207 14.81 13.54 -3.35
CA THR A 207 16.16 13.24 -2.90
C THR A 207 16.47 11.75 -3.04
N ALA A 208 17.67 11.43 -3.50
CA ALA A 208 18.19 10.07 -3.54
C ALA A 208 18.22 9.48 -2.13
N GLN A 209 17.65 8.28 -1.97
CA GLN A 209 17.59 7.59 -0.69
C GLN A 209 18.73 6.57 -0.55
N ARG A 210 18.92 6.09 0.68
CA ARG A 210 19.93 5.07 1.00
C ARG A 210 19.43 3.70 0.54
N VAL A 211 20.29 2.95 -0.12
CA VAL A 211 20.05 1.58 -0.60
C VAL A 211 21.08 0.68 0.07
N LEU A 212 20.59 -0.30 0.82
CA LEU A 212 21.41 -1.25 1.57
C LEU A 212 21.56 -2.53 0.73
N GLN A 213 22.79 -2.99 0.57
CA GLN A 213 23.06 -4.31 0.03
C GLN A 213 22.97 -5.30 1.19
N VAL A 214 21.93 -6.12 1.20
CA VAL A 214 21.62 -7.01 2.31
C VAL A 214 21.64 -8.45 1.82
N ARG A 215 22.41 -9.29 2.52
CA ARG A 215 22.44 -10.74 2.31
C ARG A 215 21.57 -11.42 3.35
N GLY A 216 20.72 -12.35 2.94
CA GLY A 216 19.94 -13.16 3.87
C GLY A 216 19.07 -14.20 3.17
N ARG A 217 18.43 -15.05 3.96
CA ARG A 217 17.53 -16.09 3.42
C ARG A 217 16.17 -15.49 3.10
N LEU A 218 15.77 -15.42 1.83
CA LEU A 218 14.48 -14.90 1.43
C LEU A 218 13.36 -15.85 1.90
N ARG A 219 12.33 -15.34 2.55
CA ARG A 219 11.19 -16.11 3.06
C ARG A 219 9.90 -15.39 2.69
N ALA A 220 8.98 -16.13 2.07
CA ALA A 220 7.62 -15.67 1.94
C ALA A 220 6.90 -15.95 3.27
N PHE A 221 6.40 -14.90 3.90
CA PHE A 221 5.55 -14.99 5.06
C PHE A 221 4.11 -14.71 4.63
N GLN A 222 3.21 -15.67 4.84
CA GLN A 222 1.78 -15.48 4.60
C GLN A 222 1.03 -15.84 5.86
N ARG A 223 0.23 -14.90 6.37
CA ARG A 223 -0.44 -15.02 7.67
C ARG A 223 -1.61 -16.02 7.63
N THR A 224 -2.38 -16.01 6.54
CA THR A 224 -3.49 -16.91 6.19
C THR A 224 -3.58 -16.99 4.67
N ALA A 225 -4.28 -17.99 4.12
CA ALA A 225 -4.51 -18.11 2.69
C ALA A 225 -5.14 -16.85 2.04
N GLN A 226 -5.86 -16.03 2.83
CA GLN A 226 -6.56 -14.83 2.39
C GLN A 226 -5.76 -13.53 2.57
N THR A 227 -4.65 -13.55 3.32
CA THR A 227 -3.82 -12.35 3.54
C THR A 227 -2.74 -12.21 2.47
N SER A 228 -2.41 -10.97 2.13
CA SER A 228 -1.30 -10.63 1.25
C SER A 228 0.02 -11.23 1.75
N ARG A 229 0.76 -11.87 0.84
CA ARG A 229 2.10 -12.38 1.12
C ARG A 229 3.04 -11.22 1.44
N VAL A 230 3.87 -11.40 2.47
CA VAL A 230 4.92 -10.46 2.88
C VAL A 230 6.26 -11.15 2.71
N TRP A 231 7.22 -10.48 2.09
CA TRP A 231 8.56 -11.02 1.91
C TRP A 231 9.49 -10.57 3.04
N LEU A 232 10.28 -11.51 3.56
CA LEU A 232 11.28 -11.30 4.59
C LEU A 232 12.65 -11.71 4.06
N LEU A 233 13.67 -10.91 4.32
CA LEU A 233 15.05 -11.30 4.11
C LEU A 233 15.66 -11.65 5.48
N GLY A 234 16.02 -12.91 5.65
CA GLY A 234 16.34 -13.47 6.96
C GLY A 234 15.08 -13.60 7.83
N ASN A 235 15.15 -13.08 9.05
CA ASN A 235 14.03 -13.01 9.98
C ASN A 235 13.75 -11.58 10.47
N ASP A 236 14.52 -10.60 10.04
CA ASP A 236 14.69 -9.29 10.69
C ASP A 236 14.49 -8.11 9.74
N ARG A 237 14.29 -8.36 8.43
CA ARG A 237 13.98 -7.31 7.47
C ARG A 237 12.80 -7.66 6.58
N ARG A 238 11.84 -6.74 6.51
CA ARG A 238 10.76 -6.76 5.54
C ARG A 238 11.27 -6.21 4.21
N VAL A 239 10.95 -6.91 3.13
CA VAL A 239 11.28 -6.47 1.78
C VAL A 239 10.02 -6.47 0.90
N GLN A 240 9.96 -5.56 -0.05
CA GLN A 240 8.90 -5.48 -1.06
C GLN A 240 9.51 -5.85 -2.40
N LEU A 241 9.24 -7.09 -2.84
CA LEU A 241 9.64 -7.52 -4.17
C LEU A 241 8.76 -6.82 -5.21
N PRO A 242 9.34 -6.39 -6.35
CA PRO A 242 8.56 -5.97 -7.49
C PRO A 242 7.63 -7.10 -7.95
N GLU A 243 6.41 -6.77 -8.36
CA GLU A 243 5.41 -7.72 -8.89
C GLU A 243 5.99 -8.60 -10.01
N GLU A 244 6.88 -8.00 -10.82
CA GLU A 244 7.62 -8.61 -11.94
C GLU A 244 8.52 -9.76 -11.47
N TRP A 245 8.96 -9.78 -10.21
CA TRP A 245 9.88 -10.77 -9.66
C TRP A 245 9.21 -11.76 -8.70
N GLU A 246 7.99 -11.47 -8.20
CA GLU A 246 7.31 -12.33 -7.21
C GLU A 246 7.00 -13.74 -7.70
N HIS A 247 6.79 -13.89 -9.01
CA HIS A 247 6.38 -15.15 -9.65
C HIS A 247 7.57 -15.93 -10.24
N VAL A 248 8.76 -15.34 -10.20
CA VAL A 248 9.96 -15.92 -10.80
C VAL A 248 10.50 -16.99 -9.87
N ALA A 249 10.73 -18.21 -10.39
CA ALA A 249 11.23 -19.35 -9.60
C ALA A 249 12.52 -19.04 -8.82
N GLY A 250 13.33 -18.12 -9.35
CA GLY A 250 14.55 -17.65 -8.70
C GLY A 250 14.36 -16.85 -7.41
N PHE A 251 13.20 -16.24 -7.20
CA PHE A 251 12.85 -15.52 -5.95
C PHE A 251 11.99 -16.39 -5.01
N SER A 252 12.18 -17.71 -5.08
CA SER A 252 11.49 -18.68 -4.23
C SER A 252 11.97 -18.64 -2.77
N SER A 253 11.06 -18.96 -1.85
CA SER A 253 11.35 -18.96 -0.42
C SER A 253 12.39 -20.01 -0.05
N GLY A 254 13.36 -19.62 0.77
CA GLY A 254 14.32 -20.52 1.38
C GLY A 254 15.74 -20.42 0.83
N ARG A 255 16.04 -19.54 -0.13
CA ARG A 255 17.39 -19.36 -0.68
C ARG A 255 18.08 -18.13 -0.09
N SER A 256 19.41 -18.17 0.04
CA SER A 256 20.22 -17.04 0.49
C SER A 256 20.50 -16.11 -0.69
N MET A 257 20.17 -14.83 -0.58
CA MET A 257 20.24 -13.88 -1.68
C MET A 257 20.84 -12.56 -1.23
N LEU A 258 21.51 -11.86 -2.14
CA LEU A 258 21.98 -10.49 -1.96
C LEU A 258 20.99 -9.54 -2.65
N LEU A 259 20.20 -8.82 -1.87
CA LEU A 259 19.21 -7.86 -2.36
C LEU A 259 19.67 -6.43 -2.10
N GLU A 260 19.44 -5.55 -3.07
CA GLU A 260 19.60 -4.11 -2.90
C GLU A 260 18.26 -3.54 -2.44
N VAL A 261 18.16 -3.23 -1.15
CA VAL A 261 16.92 -2.86 -0.46
C VAL A 261 16.99 -1.41 -0.04
N ARG A 262 16.00 -0.62 -0.43
CA ARG A 262 15.87 0.76 0.01
C ARG A 262 15.58 0.83 1.51
N ALA A 263 16.35 1.65 2.23
CA ALA A 263 16.35 1.66 3.69
C ALA A 263 15.03 2.14 4.32
N CYS A 264 14.27 3.01 3.65
CA CYS A 264 13.09 3.65 4.23
C CYS A 264 11.80 2.83 4.13
N ASP A 265 11.59 2.09 3.04
CA ASP A 265 10.33 1.38 2.74
C ASP A 265 10.52 -0.14 2.51
N GLY A 266 11.77 -0.60 2.42
CA GLY A 266 12.08 -2.00 2.12
C GLY A 266 11.92 -2.38 0.64
N GLY A 267 11.74 -1.41 -0.27
CA GLY A 267 11.63 -1.66 -1.70
C GLY A 267 12.89 -2.29 -2.27
N VAL A 268 12.75 -3.44 -2.94
CA VAL A 268 13.88 -4.10 -3.61
C VAL A 268 14.10 -3.45 -4.98
N LEU A 269 15.32 -2.96 -5.20
CA LEU A 269 15.75 -2.29 -6.43
C LEU A 269 16.62 -3.20 -7.31
N GLY A 270 17.31 -4.16 -6.69
CA GLY A 270 18.23 -5.05 -7.35
C GLY A 270 18.36 -6.39 -6.63
N ALA A 271 18.76 -7.41 -7.36
CA ALA A 271 19.12 -8.71 -6.82
C ALA A 271 20.38 -9.22 -7.53
N GLY A 272 21.49 -9.26 -6.80
CA GLY A 272 22.81 -9.57 -7.35
C GLY A 272 23.23 -8.61 -8.48
N LYS A 273 24.03 -9.12 -9.43
CA LYS A 273 24.54 -8.36 -10.58
C LYS A 273 23.63 -8.40 -11.82
N ALA A 274 22.70 -9.36 -11.87
CA ALA A 274 21.94 -9.66 -13.08
C ALA A 274 20.52 -9.09 -13.09
N SER A 275 19.95 -8.76 -11.92
CA SER A 275 18.59 -8.24 -11.82
C SER A 275 18.59 -6.84 -11.25
N CYS A 276 18.14 -5.88 -12.04
CA CYS A 276 18.03 -4.47 -11.67
C CYS A 276 16.69 -3.92 -12.16
N LEU A 277 15.86 -3.46 -11.23
CA LEU A 277 14.51 -2.98 -11.51
C LEU A 277 14.53 -1.79 -12.48
N ALA A 278 15.53 -0.90 -12.35
CA ALA A 278 15.66 0.26 -13.22
C ALA A 278 15.96 -0.14 -14.66
N SER A 279 16.90 -1.07 -14.85
CA SER A 279 17.22 -1.65 -16.15
C SER A 279 16.01 -2.36 -16.77
N ASP A 280 15.29 -3.15 -15.97
CA ASP A 280 14.11 -3.91 -16.42
C ASP A 280 13.01 -2.97 -16.90
N ARG A 281 12.71 -1.91 -16.14
CA ARG A 281 11.68 -0.93 -16.52
C ARG A 281 12.12 0.00 -17.64
N ARG A 282 13.42 0.18 -17.87
CA ARG A 282 13.94 0.90 -19.04
C ARG A 282 13.81 0.07 -20.31
N ARG A 283 14.15 -1.23 -20.24
CA ARG A 283 14.06 -2.16 -21.38
C ARG A 283 12.62 -2.55 -21.69
N TYR A 284 11.79 -2.69 -20.65
CA TYR A 284 10.40 -3.09 -20.73
C TYR A 284 9.53 -2.05 -19.98
N PRO A 285 9.23 -0.88 -20.59
CA PRO A 285 8.46 0.17 -19.92
C PRO A 285 7.00 -0.23 -19.67
N PRO A 286 6.39 0.17 -18.52
CA PRO A 286 4.99 -0.10 -18.25
C PRO A 286 4.09 0.68 -19.20
N THR A 287 3.09 0.00 -19.78
CA THR A 287 2.21 0.57 -20.82
C THR A 287 1.14 1.51 -20.28
N GLY A 288 0.92 1.56 -18.96
CA GLY A 288 -0.05 2.46 -18.32
C GLY A 288 -1.53 2.21 -18.69
N GLY A 289 -1.84 1.06 -19.30
CA GLY A 289 -3.14 0.75 -19.92
C GLY A 289 -4.37 0.95 -19.03
N PHE A 290 -4.23 0.70 -17.72
CA PHE A 290 -5.30 0.92 -16.74
C PHE A 290 -5.89 2.33 -16.78
N TRP A 291 -5.06 3.34 -17.02
CA TRP A 291 -5.52 4.73 -17.07
C TRP A 291 -6.36 5.04 -18.31
N HIS A 292 -6.08 4.39 -19.44
CA HIS A 292 -6.88 4.56 -20.66
C HIS A 292 -8.31 4.03 -20.48
N LEU A 293 -8.51 2.96 -19.68
CA LEU A 293 -9.84 2.49 -19.30
C LEU A 293 -10.58 3.50 -18.42
N ALA A 294 -9.91 4.09 -17.43
CA ALA A 294 -10.49 5.13 -16.58
C ALA A 294 -10.91 6.36 -17.41
N TRP A 295 -10.08 6.78 -18.37
CA TRP A 295 -10.39 7.87 -19.29
C TRP A 295 -11.57 7.57 -20.21
N LEU A 296 -11.65 6.33 -20.72
CA LEU A 296 -12.77 5.88 -21.54
C LEU A 296 -14.07 5.91 -20.74
N GLY A 297 -14.06 5.43 -19.49
CA GLY A 297 -15.23 5.49 -18.60
C GLY A 297 -15.68 6.92 -18.31
N LEU A 298 -14.75 7.84 -18.04
CA LEU A 298 -15.06 9.26 -17.82
C LEU A 298 -15.65 9.92 -19.08
N LEU A 299 -15.08 9.66 -20.26
CA LEU A 299 -15.62 10.18 -21.53
C LEU A 299 -17.03 9.66 -21.83
N LEU A 300 -17.30 8.39 -21.55
CA LEU A 300 -18.64 7.81 -21.67
C LEU A 300 -19.64 8.52 -20.73
N CYS A 301 -19.23 8.81 -19.50
CA CYS A 301 -20.06 9.57 -18.57
C CYS A 301 -20.36 10.98 -19.08
N VAL A 302 -19.36 11.69 -19.64
CA VAL A 302 -19.55 13.01 -20.26
C VAL A 302 -20.56 12.95 -21.41
N LEU A 303 -20.44 11.95 -22.29
CA LEU A 303 -21.36 11.75 -23.41
C LEU A 303 -22.80 11.50 -22.93
N VAL A 304 -23.00 10.58 -21.97
CA VAL A 304 -24.34 10.24 -21.46
C VAL A 304 -24.98 11.42 -20.72
N LEU A 305 -24.25 12.06 -19.80
CA LEU A 305 -24.77 13.16 -18.99
C LEU A 305 -24.99 14.43 -19.82
N GLY A 306 -24.08 14.72 -20.75
CA GLY A 306 -24.24 15.86 -21.65
C GLY A 306 -25.41 15.66 -22.62
N ALA A 307 -25.56 14.47 -23.23
CA ALA A 307 -26.65 14.21 -24.17
C ALA A 307 -28.04 14.16 -23.51
N THR A 308 -28.12 13.70 -22.26
CA THR A 308 -29.39 13.67 -21.49
C THR A 308 -29.78 15.04 -20.93
N GLY A 309 -28.81 15.93 -20.70
CA GLY A 309 -29.03 17.28 -20.19
C GLY A 309 -29.30 18.33 -21.27
N THR A 310 -28.94 18.08 -22.53
CA THR A 310 -29.16 19.01 -23.64
C THR A 310 -30.55 18.80 -24.27
N PRO A 311 -31.42 19.83 -24.29
CA PRO A 311 -32.72 19.74 -24.97
C PRO A 311 -32.52 19.59 -26.49
N LEU A 312 -33.34 18.75 -27.14
CA LEU A 312 -33.28 18.59 -28.60
C LEU A 312 -33.58 19.92 -29.31
N PRO A 313 -32.76 20.33 -30.30
CA PRO A 313 -33.00 21.57 -31.02
C PRO A 313 -34.27 21.47 -31.87
N GLN A 314 -35.18 22.42 -31.69
CA GLN A 314 -36.41 22.56 -32.50
C GLN A 314 -36.17 23.34 -33.82
N ARG A 315 -35.01 23.99 -33.97
CA ARG A 315 -34.54 24.68 -35.20
C ARG A 315 -33.04 24.51 -35.42
N LEU A 316 -32.64 24.37 -36.68
CA LEU A 316 -31.23 24.35 -37.12
C LEU A 316 -30.69 25.79 -37.20
N ASP A 317 -30.43 26.41 -36.05
CA ASP A 317 -29.76 27.71 -35.97
C ASP A 317 -28.23 27.53 -35.94
N PRO A 318 -27.41 28.47 -36.48
CA PRO A 318 -25.94 28.36 -36.55
C PRO A 318 -25.23 28.07 -35.21
N GLY A 319 -25.85 28.39 -34.07
CA GLY A 319 -25.37 28.06 -32.73
C GLY A 319 -25.35 26.56 -32.40
N TRP A 320 -26.02 25.71 -33.21
CA TRP A 320 -26.07 24.26 -33.04
C TRP A 320 -24.68 23.61 -33.04
N ALA A 321 -23.80 24.08 -33.91
CA ALA A 321 -22.45 23.54 -34.08
C ALA A 321 -21.57 23.84 -32.85
N VAL A 322 -21.77 24.99 -32.21
CA VAL A 322 -21.07 25.36 -30.98
C VAL A 322 -21.64 24.61 -29.77
N ALA A 323 -22.95 24.36 -29.75
CA ALA A 323 -23.63 23.63 -28.68
C ALA A 323 -23.38 22.11 -28.69
N HIS A 324 -23.13 21.52 -29.86
CA HIS A 324 -22.95 20.06 -30.01
C HIS A 324 -21.55 19.65 -30.48
N GLY A 325 -20.66 20.61 -30.82
CA GLY A 325 -19.30 20.33 -31.27
C GLY A 325 -18.47 19.52 -30.26
N TRP A 326 -18.75 19.65 -28.97
CA TRP A 326 -18.13 18.86 -27.91
C TRP A 326 -18.44 17.36 -28.05
N GLN A 327 -19.60 16.96 -28.59
CA GLN A 327 -19.99 15.56 -28.75
C GLN A 327 -19.09 14.86 -29.77
N LEU A 328 -18.85 15.50 -30.92
CA LEU A 328 -17.97 14.96 -31.96
C LEU A 328 -16.54 14.80 -31.45
N LEU A 329 -16.01 15.80 -30.74
CA LEU A 329 -14.69 15.73 -30.12
C LEU A 329 -14.61 14.69 -29.01
N ALA A 330 -15.67 14.53 -28.21
CA ALA A 330 -15.75 13.51 -27.17
C ALA A 330 -15.80 12.09 -27.77
N VAL A 331 -16.51 11.88 -28.88
CA VAL A 331 -16.52 10.60 -29.62
C VAL A 331 -15.13 10.31 -30.21
N LEU A 332 -14.48 11.29 -30.84
CA LEU A 332 -13.11 11.11 -31.34
C LEU A 332 -12.13 10.77 -30.22
N ALA A 333 -12.23 11.47 -29.08
CA ALA A 333 -11.42 11.17 -27.90
C ALA A 333 -11.72 9.76 -27.34
N LEU A 334 -13.00 9.34 -27.33
CA LEU A 334 -13.42 8.01 -26.89
C LEU A 334 -12.82 6.92 -27.77
N VAL A 335 -12.94 7.05 -29.09
CA VAL A 335 -12.36 6.12 -30.08
C VAL A 335 -10.83 6.07 -29.92
N TRP A 336 -10.18 7.22 -29.77
CA TRP A 336 -8.75 7.30 -29.49
C TRP A 336 -8.37 6.53 -28.22
N GLN A 337 -9.07 6.74 -27.10
CA GLN A 337 -8.79 6.02 -25.85
C GLN A 337 -9.05 4.52 -26.01
N ALA A 338 -10.07 4.10 -26.75
CA ALA A 338 -10.35 2.69 -27.03
C ALA A 338 -9.21 2.03 -27.82
N VAL A 339 -8.72 2.68 -28.89
CA VAL A 339 -7.55 2.22 -29.65
C VAL A 339 -6.32 2.13 -28.74
N ARG A 340 -6.10 3.14 -27.88
CA ARG A 340 -4.99 3.13 -26.90
C ARG A 340 -5.10 1.99 -25.90
N VAL A 341 -6.29 1.66 -25.40
CA VAL A 341 -6.50 0.50 -24.52
C VAL A 341 -6.06 -0.77 -25.23
N VAL A 342 -6.54 -1.02 -26.45
CA VAL A 342 -6.20 -2.22 -27.23
C VAL A 342 -4.69 -2.31 -27.45
N LEU A 343 -4.06 -1.22 -27.90
CA LEU A 343 -2.61 -1.18 -28.10
C LEU A 343 -1.84 -1.42 -26.79
N CYS A 344 -2.26 -0.79 -25.69
CA CYS A 344 -1.62 -0.96 -24.39
C CYS A 344 -1.76 -2.39 -23.84
N VAL A 345 -2.89 -3.06 -24.08
CA VAL A 345 -3.10 -4.47 -23.71
C VAL A 345 -2.20 -5.38 -24.53
N VAL A 346 -2.15 -5.21 -25.86
CA VAL A 346 -1.28 -6.01 -26.74
C VAL A 346 0.19 -5.80 -26.37
N GLN A 347 0.61 -4.55 -26.18
CA GLN A 347 1.97 -4.22 -25.74
C GLN A 347 2.27 -4.78 -24.35
N PHE A 348 1.31 -4.74 -23.42
CA PHE A 348 1.47 -5.30 -22.08
C PHE A 348 1.72 -6.81 -22.13
N LEU A 349 0.94 -7.54 -22.92
CA LEU A 349 1.10 -8.98 -23.09
C LEU A 349 2.45 -9.31 -23.72
N ARG A 350 2.81 -8.65 -24.83
CA ARG A 350 4.12 -8.84 -25.49
C ARG A 350 5.29 -8.51 -24.56
N ARG A 351 5.20 -7.38 -23.84
CA ARG A 351 6.18 -6.95 -22.84
C ARG A 351 6.32 -8.00 -21.75
N ARG A 352 5.21 -8.49 -21.19
CA ARG A 352 5.21 -9.47 -20.10
C ARG A 352 5.85 -10.78 -20.55
N HIS A 353 5.47 -11.31 -21.71
CA HIS A 353 6.12 -12.49 -22.27
C HIS A 353 7.63 -12.31 -22.50
N ALA A 354 8.04 -11.17 -23.04
CA ALA A 354 9.46 -10.90 -23.29
C ALA A 354 10.26 -10.72 -21.99
N LEU A 355 9.66 -10.07 -20.98
CA LEU A 355 10.25 -9.90 -19.66
C LEU A 355 10.37 -11.25 -18.94
N ASP A 356 9.31 -12.07 -18.95
CA ASP A 356 9.30 -13.38 -18.31
C ASP A 356 10.35 -14.31 -18.96
N ALA A 357 10.49 -14.27 -20.28
CA ALA A 357 11.52 -15.01 -21.01
C ALA A 357 12.95 -14.53 -20.69
N ASP A 358 13.18 -13.22 -20.64
CA ASP A 358 14.48 -12.65 -20.28
C ASP A 358 14.85 -12.99 -18.83
N ILE A 359 13.91 -12.85 -17.89
CA ILE A 359 14.14 -13.20 -16.49
C ILE A 359 14.43 -14.70 -16.33
N ALA A 360 13.75 -15.58 -17.06
CA ALA A 360 13.98 -17.02 -17.00
C ALA A 360 15.40 -17.42 -17.47
N GLN A 361 16.04 -16.62 -18.33
CA GLN A 361 17.40 -16.87 -18.83
C GLN A 361 18.49 -16.26 -17.94
N ARG A 362 18.13 -15.40 -16.97
CA ARG A 362 19.12 -14.75 -16.11
C ARG A 362 19.76 -15.76 -15.17
N PRO A 363 21.06 -15.59 -14.86
CA PRO A 363 21.70 -16.37 -13.83
C PRO A 363 20.96 -16.15 -12.52
N GLU A 364 20.85 -17.24 -11.79
CA GLU A 364 20.10 -17.31 -10.56
C GLU A 364 20.66 -16.32 -9.51
N PRO A 365 19.83 -15.46 -8.89
CA PRO A 365 20.28 -14.36 -8.03
C PRO A 365 20.84 -14.75 -6.65
N TRP A 366 21.18 -16.02 -6.42
CA TRP A 366 21.77 -16.51 -5.17
C TRP A 366 23.27 -16.81 -5.30
N TYR A 367 23.90 -16.86 -4.13
CA TYR A 367 25.31 -17.19 -3.92
C TYR A 367 25.46 -18.38 -3.00
#